data_AF-A0A1Q5HV60-F1
#
_entry.id   AF-A0A1Q5HV60-F1
#
_cell.length_a   1.000
_cell.length_b   1.000
_cell.length_c   1.000
_cell.angle_alpha   90.00
_cell.angle_beta   90.00
_cell.angle_gamma   90.00
#
_symmetry.space_group_name_H-M   'P 1'
#
loop_
_entity.id
_entity.type
_entity.pdbx_description
1 polymer ?
#
loop_
_entity_poly.entity_id
_entity_poly.type
_entity_poly.pdbx_seq_one_letter_code
_entity_poly.pdbx_strand_id
1 'polypeptide(L)'
;MTTACSSAGRTLQATLDEQRRVRAEERRLHAYATVLNLVDTCIRSEDADDFAQLEIAHNLVELEGPSSVAWAWTETLDVLRHHCSGQNLFRQALTARTAYVTAVRQALGLSDD
;
A
#
# COMPACT_ATOMS: atom_id res chain seq x y z
N MET A 1 47.88 -15.87 6.28
CA MET A 1 46.66 -16.05 7.10
C MET A 1 45.86 -14.75 7.04
N THR A 2 44.86 -14.64 6.15
CA THR A 2 44.10 -13.38 5.94
C THR A 2 42.62 -13.62 5.60
N THR A 3 42.10 -14.82 5.87
CA THR A 3 40.77 -15.24 5.40
C THR A 3 39.63 -14.91 6.38
N ALA A 4 39.94 -14.69 7.67
CA ALA A 4 38.92 -14.50 8.71
C ALA A 4 38.18 -13.15 8.61
N CYS A 5 38.89 -12.04 8.34
CA CYS A 5 38.30 -10.69 8.22
C CYS A 5 37.29 -10.56 7.05
N SER A 6 37.44 -11.37 6.00
CA SER A 6 36.55 -11.37 4.82
C SER A 6 35.17 -11.99 5.10
N SER A 7 35.09 -12.95 6.01
CA SER A 7 33.82 -13.62 6.34
C SER A 7 32.91 -12.76 7.22
N ALA A 8 33.48 -12.11 8.24
CA ALA A 8 32.74 -11.25 9.17
C ALA A 8 32.13 -10.02 8.48
N GLY A 9 32.86 -9.39 7.56
CA GLY A 9 32.35 -8.26 6.77
C GLY A 9 31.18 -8.65 5.83
N ARG A 10 31.22 -9.85 5.24
CA ARG A 10 30.13 -10.37 4.40
C ARG A 10 28.88 -10.69 5.21
N THR A 11 29.02 -11.27 6.40
CA THR A 11 27.89 -11.57 7.29
C THR A 11 27.24 -10.31 7.85
N LEU A 12 28.04 -9.29 8.20
CA LEU A 12 27.51 -8.01 8.67
C LEU A 12 26.75 -7.28 7.56
N GLN A 13 27.31 -7.26 6.34
CA GLN A 13 26.66 -6.66 5.17
C GLN A 13 25.35 -7.37 4.84
N ALA A 14 25.33 -8.71 4.84
CA ALA A 14 24.12 -9.50 4.62
C ALA A 14 23.04 -9.20 5.67
N THR A 15 23.43 -9.05 6.94
CA THR A 15 22.49 -8.69 8.02
C THR A 15 21.91 -7.29 7.82
N LEU A 16 22.73 -6.31 7.43
CA LEU A 16 22.27 -4.95 7.17
C LEU A 16 21.34 -4.87 5.96
N ASP A 17 21.65 -5.62 4.90
CA ASP A 17 20.82 -5.67 3.70
C ASP A 17 19.48 -6.37 3.99
N GLU A 18 19.47 -7.42 4.82
CA GLU A 18 18.23 -8.05 5.28
C GLU A 18 17.40 -7.12 6.17
N GLN A 19 18.01 -6.39 7.10
CA GLN A 19 17.29 -5.38 7.91
C GLN A 19 16.68 -4.28 7.05
N ARG A 20 17.38 -3.84 6.01
CA ARG A 20 16.85 -2.85 5.04
C ARG A 20 15.66 -3.43 4.28
N ARG A 21 15.75 -4.68 3.84
CA ARG A 21 14.68 -5.40 3.15
C ARG A 21 13.43 -5.50 4.01
N VAL A 22 13.57 -5.95 5.26
CA VAL A 22 12.46 -6.08 6.22
C VAL A 22 11.80 -4.74 6.49
N ARG A 23 12.58 -3.67 6.76
CA ARG A 23 12.00 -2.33 7.01
C ARG A 23 11.25 -1.78 5.80
N ALA A 24 11.71 -2.06 4.58
CA ALA A 24 11.00 -1.65 3.36
C ALA A 24 9.71 -2.46 3.15
N GLU A 25 9.69 -3.73 3.56
CA GLU A 25 8.49 -4.56 3.57
C GLU A 25 7.46 -4.08 4.61
N GLU A 26 7.90 -3.75 5.82
CA GLU A 26 7.05 -3.19 6.88
C GLU A 26 6.43 -1.85 6.47
N ARG A 27 7.20 -0.94 5.84
CA ARG A 27 6.68 0.33 5.34
C ARG A 27 5.60 0.13 4.27
N ARG A 28 5.82 -0.81 3.34
CA ARG A 28 4.82 -1.19 2.32
C ARG A 28 3.53 -1.68 2.94
N LEU A 29 3.61 -2.63 3.87
CA LEU A 29 2.45 -3.17 4.56
C LEU A 29 1.70 -2.09 5.36
N HIS A 30 2.43 -1.19 6.02
CA HIS A 30 1.83 -0.08 6.75
C HIS A 30 1.11 0.91 5.82
N ALA A 31 1.70 1.26 4.67
CA ALA A 31 1.07 2.10 3.67
C ALA A 31 -0.24 1.45 3.16
N TYR A 32 -0.22 0.15 2.88
CA TYR A 32 -1.40 -0.57 2.42
C TYR A 32 -2.52 -0.61 3.45
N ALA A 33 -2.18 -0.87 4.71
CA ALA A 33 -3.15 -0.87 5.80
C ALA A 33 -3.75 0.52 6.04
N THR A 34 -2.94 1.57 5.92
CA THR A 34 -3.38 2.97 6.07
C THR A 34 -4.41 3.33 5.00
N VAL A 35 -4.14 2.97 3.74
CA VAL A 35 -5.09 3.17 2.64
C VAL A 35 -6.42 2.49 2.91
N LEU A 36 -6.42 1.21 3.30
CA LEU A 36 -7.66 0.48 3.55
C LEU A 36 -8.49 1.08 4.68
N ASN A 37 -7.83 1.51 5.76
CA ASN A 37 -8.53 2.17 6.87
C ASN A 37 -9.16 3.49 6.44
N LEU A 38 -8.46 4.29 5.62
CA LEU A 38 -8.99 5.57 5.13
C LEU A 38 -10.15 5.37 4.15
N VAL A 39 -10.10 4.37 3.28
CA VAL A 39 -11.24 4.00 2.42
C VAL A 39 -12.44 3.61 3.27
N ASP A 40 -12.25 2.76 4.28
CA ASP A 40 -13.33 2.34 5.18
C ASP A 40 -13.90 3.52 5.98
N THR A 41 -13.07 4.50 6.37
CA THR A 41 -13.51 5.75 7.01
C THR A 41 -14.32 6.62 6.05
N CYS A 42 -13.81 6.89 4.84
CA CYS A 42 -14.51 7.68 3.82
C CYS A 42 -15.87 7.10 3.45
N ILE A 43 -15.98 5.77 3.36
CA ILE A 43 -17.26 5.08 3.10
C ILE A 43 -18.27 5.34 4.23
N ARG A 44 -17.81 5.59 5.47
CA ARG A 44 -18.64 5.73 6.67
C ARG A 44 -18.95 7.18 7.06
N SER A 45 -18.02 8.11 6.85
CA SER A 45 -18.08 9.46 7.43
C SER A 45 -18.72 10.50 6.51
N GLU A 46 -18.69 10.31 5.18
CA GLU A 46 -19.03 11.33 4.17
C GLU A 46 -18.27 12.68 4.36
N ASP A 47 -17.18 12.70 5.12
CA ASP A 47 -16.51 13.94 5.54
C ASP A 47 -15.39 14.36 4.57
N ALA A 48 -15.27 15.66 4.29
CA ALA A 48 -14.36 16.19 3.27
C ALA A 48 -12.88 16.15 3.67
N ASP A 49 -12.58 16.20 4.98
CA ASP A 49 -11.21 16.14 5.51
C ASP A 49 -10.54 14.76 5.29
N ASP A 50 -11.34 13.72 5.06
CA ASP A 50 -10.81 12.37 4.83
C ASP A 50 -10.15 12.22 3.44
N PHE A 51 -10.49 13.08 2.48
CA PHE A 51 -9.89 13.08 1.15
C PHE A 51 -8.42 13.54 1.13
N ALA A 52 -8.06 14.53 1.96
CA ALA A 52 -6.68 14.96 2.08
C ALA A 52 -5.79 13.83 2.65
N GLN A 53 -6.32 13.05 3.59
CA GLN A 53 -5.61 11.89 4.14
C GLN A 53 -5.47 10.76 3.12
N LEU A 54 -6.48 10.55 2.26
CA LEU A 54 -6.43 9.60 1.16
C LEU A 54 -5.33 9.94 0.13
N GLU A 55 -5.15 11.22 -0.20
CA GLU A 55 -4.06 11.65 -1.10
C GLU A 55 -2.68 11.46 -0.47
N ILE A 56 -2.52 11.69 0.83
CA ILE A 56 -1.25 11.41 1.53
C ILE A 56 -0.95 9.90 1.49
N ALA A 57 -1.97 9.07 1.72
CA ALA A 57 -1.83 7.62 1.65
C ALA A 57 -1.54 7.12 0.22
N HIS A 58 -2.01 7.84 -0.82
CA HIS A 58 -1.64 7.60 -2.21
C HIS A 58 -0.17 7.77 -2.48
N ASN A 59 0.38 8.92 -2.09
CA ASN A 59 1.80 9.19 -2.26
C ASN A 59 2.67 8.15 -1.54
N LEU A 60 2.23 7.66 -0.36
CA LEU A 60 2.91 6.58 0.36
C LEU A 60 2.93 5.26 -0.41
N VAL A 61 1.82 4.88 -1.05
CA VAL A 61 1.74 3.67 -1.87
C VAL A 61 2.52 3.82 -3.18
N GLU A 62 2.52 4.99 -3.79
CA GLU A 62 3.30 5.27 -5.00
C GLU A 62 4.81 5.21 -4.75
N LEU A 63 5.26 5.67 -3.57
CA LEU A 63 6.67 5.65 -3.19
C LEU A 63 7.17 4.26 -2.76
N GLU A 64 6.35 3.47 -2.06
CA GLU A 64 6.79 2.22 -1.46
C GLU A 64 6.34 0.97 -2.24
N GLY A 65 5.21 1.03 -2.95
CA GLY A 65 4.57 -0.11 -3.60
C GLY A 65 5.00 -0.33 -5.07
N PRO A 66 4.73 -1.53 -5.63
CA PRO A 66 4.88 -1.76 -7.06
C PRO A 66 3.86 -0.94 -7.86
N SER A 67 4.22 -0.57 -9.09
CA SER A 67 3.46 0.33 -9.96
C SER A 67 2.00 -0.10 -10.18
N SER A 68 1.74 -1.41 -10.17
CA SER A 68 0.38 -1.97 -10.29
C SER A 68 -0.52 -1.61 -9.11
N VAL A 69 0.01 -1.55 -7.89
CA VAL A 69 -0.73 -1.18 -6.68
C VAL A 69 -0.99 0.33 -6.66
N ALA A 70 0.00 1.13 -7.06
CA ALA A 70 -0.17 2.57 -7.21
C ALA A 70 -1.24 2.91 -8.27
N TRP A 71 -1.24 2.22 -9.40
CA TRP A 71 -2.23 2.43 -10.46
C TRP A 71 -3.65 2.03 -10.02
N ALA A 72 -3.83 0.86 -9.40
CA ALA A 72 -5.12 0.44 -8.84
C ALA A 72 -5.63 1.42 -7.77
N TRP A 73 -4.72 2.04 -7.03
CA TRP A 73 -5.07 3.05 -6.04
C TRP A 73 -5.48 4.39 -6.68
N THR A 74 -4.80 4.83 -7.73
CA THR A 74 -5.21 6.01 -8.51
C THR A 74 -6.63 5.86 -9.05
N GLU A 75 -6.97 4.70 -9.63
CA GLU A 75 -8.33 4.43 -10.11
C GLU A 75 -9.36 4.49 -8.96
N THR A 76 -8.99 4.01 -7.78
CA THR A 76 -9.83 4.07 -6.58
C THR A 76 -10.08 5.50 -6.13
N LEU A 77 -9.04 6.33 -6.12
CA LEU A 77 -9.12 7.73 -5.74
C LEU A 77 -9.97 8.55 -6.70
N ASP A 78 -9.85 8.33 -8.01
CA ASP A 78 -10.68 9.02 -9.01
C ASP A 78 -12.17 8.65 -8.87
N VAL A 79 -12.47 7.38 -8.58
CA VAL A 79 -13.84 6.93 -8.28
C VAL A 79 -14.39 7.65 -7.05
N LEU A 80 -13.62 7.68 -5.95
CA LEU A 80 -14.03 8.34 -4.72
C LEU A 80 -14.18 9.86 -4.90
N ARG A 81 -13.28 10.51 -5.66
CA ARG A 81 -13.26 11.96 -5.89
C ARG A 81 -14.41 12.44 -6.78
N HIS A 82 -14.89 11.60 -7.70
CA HIS A 82 -15.91 12.00 -8.69
C HIS A 82 -17.36 11.62 -8.32
N HIS A 83 -17.57 10.81 -7.28
CA HIS A 83 -18.91 10.34 -6.91
C HIS A 83 -19.35 10.81 -5.53
N CYS A 84 -19.68 12.10 -5.36
CA CYS A 84 -20.10 12.63 -4.06
C CYS A 84 -21.60 12.45 -3.71
N SER A 85 -22.35 11.50 -4.29
CA SER A 85 -23.72 11.22 -3.77
C SER A 85 -24.33 9.88 -4.18
N GLY A 86 -24.95 9.21 -3.20
CA GLY A 86 -25.94 8.14 -3.40
C GLY A 86 -25.41 6.69 -3.40
N GLN A 87 -26.32 5.72 -3.56
CA GLN A 87 -26.05 4.27 -3.55
C GLN A 87 -24.99 3.82 -4.57
N ASN A 88 -24.69 4.64 -5.58
CA ASN A 88 -23.68 4.36 -6.59
C ASN A 88 -22.25 4.52 -6.04
N LEU A 89 -22.01 5.45 -5.11
CA LEU A 89 -20.72 5.63 -4.43
C LEU A 89 -20.33 4.38 -3.65
N PHE A 90 -21.26 3.83 -2.86
CA PHE A 90 -21.00 2.64 -2.03
C PHE A 90 -20.57 1.42 -2.87
N ARG A 91 -21.27 1.16 -3.98
CA ARG A 91 -20.91 0.04 -4.88
C ARG A 91 -19.55 0.26 -5.52
N GLN A 92 -19.28 1.47 -6.01
CA GLN A 92 -18.01 1.76 -6.68
C GLN A 92 -16.83 1.77 -5.71
N ALA A 93 -17.01 2.29 -4.49
CA ALA A 93 -16.02 2.24 -3.42
C ALA A 93 -15.68 0.80 -3.01
N LEU A 94 -16.68 -0.09 -2.93
CA LEU A 94 -16.45 -1.53 -2.69
C LEU A 94 -15.70 -2.20 -3.84
N THR A 95 -16.04 -1.90 -5.10
CA THR A 95 -15.33 -2.41 -6.28
C THR A 95 -13.86 -1.96 -6.25
N ALA A 96 -13.63 -0.68 -5.99
CA ALA A 96 -12.30 -0.09 -5.95
C ALA A 96 -11.45 -0.66 -4.79
N ARG A 97 -12.05 -0.81 -3.60
CA ARG A 97 -11.46 -1.53 -2.46
C ARG A 97 -11.07 -2.96 -2.82
N THR A 98 -11.93 -3.66 -3.56
CA THR A 98 -11.65 -5.04 -4.00
C THR A 98 -10.46 -5.08 -4.96
N ALA A 99 -10.45 -4.20 -5.97
CA ALA A 99 -9.34 -4.10 -6.93
C ALA A 99 -8.00 -3.78 -6.23
N TYR A 100 -8.02 -2.86 -5.26
CA TYR A 100 -6.85 -2.53 -4.44
C TYR A 100 -6.36 -3.74 -3.63
N VAL A 101 -7.27 -4.45 -2.93
CA VAL A 101 -6.93 -5.65 -2.16
C VAL A 101 -6.33 -6.73 -3.08
N THR A 102 -6.90 -6.97 -4.25
CA THR A 102 -6.37 -7.92 -5.23
C THR A 102 -4.96 -7.52 -5.68
N ALA A 103 -4.73 -6.24 -6.00
CA ALA A 103 -3.41 -5.75 -6.39
C ALA A 103 -2.37 -5.92 -5.26
N VAL A 104 -2.75 -5.63 -4.02
CA VAL A 104 -1.89 -5.84 -2.84
C VAL A 104 -1.57 -7.32 -2.63
N ARG A 105 -2.57 -8.21 -2.74
CA ARG A 105 -2.37 -9.66 -2.60
C ARG A 105 -1.41 -10.18 -3.67
N GLN A 106 -1.59 -9.78 -4.92
CA GLN A 106 -0.66 -10.11 -6.02
C GLN A 106 0.75 -9.58 -5.75
N ALA A 107 0.89 -8.34 -5.28
CA ALA A 107 2.17 -7.74 -4.95
C ALA A 107 2.91 -8.45 -3.79
N LEU A 108 2.15 -9.05 -2.88
CA LEU A 108 2.67 -9.85 -1.76
C LEU A 108 2.84 -11.34 -2.11
N GLY A 109 2.50 -11.76 -3.33
CA GLY A 109 2.55 -13.17 -3.75
C GLY A 109 1.51 -14.07 -3.07
N LEU A 110 0.45 -13.49 -2.51
CA LEU A 110 -0.65 -14.20 -1.88
C LEU A 110 -1.69 -14.54 -2.95
N SER A 111 -1.79 -15.80 -3.38
CA SER A 111 -2.82 -16.22 -4.34
C SER A 111 -4.20 -16.32 -3.67
N ASP A 112 -5.25 -16.11 -4.46
CA ASP A 112 -6.65 -16.34 -4.06
C ASP A 112 -6.94 -17.85 -4.14
N ASP A 113 -6.55 -18.59 -3.10
CA ASP A 113 -7.09 -19.92 -2.81
C ASP A 113 -8.42 -19.80 -2.04
#